data_AF-A0A0G2HQW2-F1
#
_entry.id   AF-A0A0G2HQW2-F1
#
_cell.length_a   1.000
_cell.length_b   1.000
_cell.length_c   1.000
_cell.angle_alpha   90.00
_cell.angle_beta   90.00
_cell.angle_gamma   90.00
#
_symmetry.space_group_name_H-M   'P 1'
#
loop_
_entity.id
_entity.type
_entity.pdbx_description
1 polymer ?
#
loop_
_entity_poly.entity_id
_entity_poly.type
_entity_poly.pdbx_seq_one_letter_code
_entity_poly.pdbx_strand_id
1 'polypeptide(L)'
;MEPAGQDFMICAHLVLKTLHLATGGSLHGLKYMPIIDKYINWSVDGILSGVMVDRWPWDSEGSDGACMVYAPAKEADLQLIVGNGGQLDI
;
A
#
# COMPACT_ATOMS: atom_id res chain seq x y z
N MET A 1 -8.30 -9.03 13.97
CA MET A 1 -7.56 -8.69 12.74
C MET A 1 -7.24 -7.22 12.90
N GLU A 2 -6.00 -6.92 13.28
CA GLU A 2 -5.55 -5.55 13.48
C GLU A 2 -5.55 -4.82 12.12
N PRO A 3 -5.85 -3.50 12.10
CA PRO A 3 -5.96 -2.76 10.85
C PRO A 3 -4.62 -2.73 10.12
N ALA A 4 -4.64 -3.12 8.84
CA ALA A 4 -3.48 -3.03 7.95
C ALA A 4 -2.90 -1.61 7.99
N GLY A 5 -1.57 -1.50 8.11
CA GLY A 5 -0.86 -0.22 8.12
C GLY A 5 -1.12 0.57 6.84
N GLN A 6 -1.15 1.91 6.93
CA GLN A 6 -1.26 2.80 5.75
C GLN A 6 0.11 3.21 5.18
N ASP A 7 1.16 2.47 5.53
CA ASP A 7 2.53 2.69 5.06
C ASP A 7 2.74 2.11 3.65
N PHE A 8 3.79 2.56 2.98
CA PHE A 8 4.19 2.01 1.69
C PHE A 8 4.70 0.57 1.81
N MET A 9 4.64 -0.16 0.69
CA MET A 9 5.34 -1.43 0.51
C MET A 9 6.44 -1.22 -0.54
N ILE A 10 7.68 -1.06 -0.06
CA ILE A 10 8.87 -0.80 -0.88
C ILE A 10 9.92 -1.87 -0.58
N CYS A 11 9.78 -3.03 -1.21
CA CYS A 11 10.55 -4.22 -0.88
C CYS A 11 10.76 -5.16 -2.07
N ALA A 12 11.77 -6.01 -1.98
CA ALA A 12 11.98 -7.09 -2.94
C ALA A 12 10.95 -8.19 -2.73
N HIS A 13 10.45 -8.76 -3.83
CA HIS A 13 9.55 -9.91 -3.76
C HIS A 13 10.30 -11.14 -3.19
N LEU A 14 9.65 -11.91 -2.30
CA LEU A 14 10.28 -13.04 -1.60
C LEU A 14 10.82 -14.12 -2.56
N VAL A 15 9.99 -14.54 -3.52
CA VAL A 15 10.31 -15.59 -4.50
C VAL A 15 11.03 -15.04 -5.74
N LEU A 16 10.47 -14.01 -6.39
CA LEU A 16 10.98 -13.45 -7.64
C LEU A 16 12.06 -12.38 -7.39
N LYS A 17 13.34 -12.76 -7.45
CA LYS A 17 14.47 -11.85 -7.13
C LYS A 17 14.62 -10.64 -8.05
N THR A 18 14.03 -10.68 -9.24
CA THR A 18 14.03 -9.57 -10.21
C THR A 18 12.80 -8.68 -10.09
N LEU A 19 11.89 -8.96 -9.15
CA LEU A 19 10.68 -8.17 -8.92
C LEU A 19 10.83 -7.35 -7.64
N HIS A 20 10.64 -6.04 -7.78
CA HIS A 20 10.63 -5.10 -6.67
C HIS A 20 9.28 -4.39 -6.63
N LEU A 21 8.72 -4.21 -5.43
CA LEU A 21 7.44 -3.56 -5.23
C LEU A 21 7.66 -2.16 -4.72
N ALA A 22 6.84 -1.24 -5.22
CA ALA A 22 6.74 0.14 -4.78
C ALA A 22 5.27 0.56 -4.87
N THR A 23 4.48 0.13 -3.89
CA THR A 23 3.02 0.34 -3.83
C THR A 23 2.60 0.69 -2.41
N GLY A 24 1.30 0.62 -2.07
CA GLY A 24 0.82 0.91 -0.72
C GLY A 24 0.68 2.40 -0.43
N GLY A 25 0.45 3.22 -1.46
CA GLY A 25 0.30 4.67 -1.30
C GLY A 25 -0.92 5.09 -0.48
N SER A 26 -1.85 4.18 -0.17
CA SER A 26 -2.94 4.34 0.82
C SER A 26 -3.66 5.71 0.75
N LEU A 27 -3.98 6.19 -0.45
CA LEU A 27 -4.59 7.51 -0.74
C LEU A 27 -3.81 8.74 -0.25
N HIS A 28 -2.56 8.56 0.16
CA HIS A 28 -1.66 9.60 0.65
C HIS A 28 -0.31 9.65 -0.09
N GLY A 29 -0.09 8.76 -1.06
CA GLY A 29 1.19 8.61 -1.77
C GLY A 29 1.58 9.80 -2.64
N LEU A 30 0.61 10.54 -3.19
CA LEU A 30 0.88 11.57 -4.21
C LEU A 30 1.76 12.73 -3.70
N LYS A 31 1.64 13.11 -2.42
CA LYS A 31 2.47 14.18 -1.83
C LYS A 31 3.96 13.81 -1.75
N TYR A 32 4.28 12.53 -1.84
CA TYR A 32 5.65 12.01 -1.85
C TYR A 32 6.22 11.85 -3.26
N MET A 33 5.43 12.11 -4.32
CA MET A 33 5.87 11.98 -5.71
C MET A 33 7.26 12.59 -6.00
N PRO A 34 7.62 13.78 -5.48
CA PRO A 34 8.93 14.38 -5.76
C PRO A 34 10.13 13.71 -5.07
N ILE A 35 9.90 12.82 -4.10
CA ILE A 35 10.98 12.25 -3.27
C ILE A 35 10.95 10.72 -3.16
N ILE A 36 9.87 10.07 -3.58
CA ILE A 36 9.65 8.63 -3.36
C ILE A 36 10.60 7.77 -4.20
N ASP A 37 11.00 8.25 -5.38
CA ASP A 37 11.95 7.59 -6.29
C ASP A 37 13.29 7.31 -5.60
N LYS A 38 13.76 8.25 -4.76
CA LYS A 38 14.98 8.10 -3.98
C LYS A 38 14.95 6.86 -3.09
N TYR A 39 13.84 6.64 -2.41
CA TYR A 39 13.68 5.51 -1.49
C TYR A 39 13.52 4.19 -2.25
N ILE A 40 12.83 4.22 -3.39
CA ILE A 40 12.71 3.06 -4.27
C ILE A 40 14.10 2.62 -4.76
N ASN A 41 14.89 3.56 -5.29
CA ASN A 41 16.25 3.26 -5.76
C ASN A 41 17.14 2.74 -4.64
N TRP A 42 17.09 3.35 -3.45
CA TRP A 42 17.82 2.86 -2.28
C TRP A 42 17.41 1.46 -1.84
N SER A 43 16.14 1.11 -1.97
CA SER A 43 15.65 -0.24 -1.67
C SER A 43 16.15 -1.26 -2.72
N VAL A 44 16.12 -0.90 -4.00
CA VAL A 44 16.65 -1.71 -5.11
C VAL A 44 18.16 -1.95 -4.95
N ASP A 45 18.91 -0.92 -4.59
CA ASP A 45 20.37 -0.98 -4.40
C ASP A 45 20.78 -1.64 -3.06
N GLY A 46 19.83 -1.94 -2.18
CA GLY A 46 20.09 -2.55 -0.88
C GLY A 46 20.75 -1.61 0.14
N ILE A 47 20.62 -0.29 -0.04
CA ILE A 47 21.21 0.75 0.84
C ILE A 47 20.15 1.51 1.64
N LEU A 48 18.88 1.09 1.58
CA LEU A 48 17.81 1.65 2.38
C LEU A 48 18.09 1.43 3.87
N SER A 49 17.84 2.46 4.68
CA SER A 49 18.10 2.39 6.13
C SER A 49 17.26 1.30 6.81
N GLY A 50 17.82 0.62 7.82
CA GLY A 50 17.13 -0.49 8.51
C GLY A 50 15.75 -0.11 9.05
N VAL A 51 15.61 1.11 9.59
CA VAL A 51 14.32 1.65 10.07
C VAL A 51 13.27 1.69 8.95
N MET A 52 13.67 2.00 7.71
CA MET A 52 12.76 2.03 6.56
C MET A 52 12.50 0.64 5.99
N VAL A 53 13.48 -0.27 6.06
CA VAL A 53 13.29 -1.68 5.68
C VAL A 53 12.26 -2.35 6.58
N ASP A 54 12.36 -2.14 7.90
CA ASP A 54 11.43 -2.68 8.88
C ASP A 54 10.04 -2.04 8.76
N ARG A 55 9.97 -0.80 8.25
CA ARG A 55 8.71 -0.07 8.06
C ARG A 55 7.96 -0.45 6.79
N TRP A 56 8.67 -0.75 5.71
CA TRP A 56 8.07 -1.07 4.40
C TRP A 56 8.34 -2.52 3.95
N PRO A 57 8.10 -3.54 4.80
CA PRO A 57 8.36 -4.92 4.47
C PRO A 57 7.30 -5.47 3.50
N TRP A 58 7.58 -6.65 2.94
CA TRP A 58 6.60 -7.42 2.16
C TRP A 58 5.40 -7.86 3.01
N ASP A 59 5.66 -8.27 4.25
CA ASP A 59 4.67 -8.71 5.20
C ASP A 59 4.77 -7.79 6.42
N SER A 60 3.77 -6.94 6.60
CA SER A 60 3.65 -6.12 7.80
C SER A 60 2.49 -6.67 8.61
N GLU A 61 2.77 -7.12 9.84
CA GLU A 61 1.72 -7.24 10.84
C GLU A 61 1.29 -5.81 11.18
N GLY A 62 0.25 -5.33 10.49
CA GLY A 62 -0.21 -3.95 10.59
C GLY A 62 -0.57 -3.59 12.03
N SER A 63 0.36 -2.93 12.75
CA SER A 63 0.14 -2.45 14.10
C SER A 63 -0.29 -0.98 14.15
N ASP A 64 -0.13 -0.25 13.03
CA ASP A 64 -0.12 1.23 13.02
C ASP A 64 -1.13 1.82 12.00
N GLY A 65 -2.18 1.07 11.65
CA GLY A 65 -3.23 1.51 10.73
C GLY A 65 -3.89 2.83 11.17
N ALA A 66 -3.56 3.93 10.48
CA ALA A 66 -4.19 5.22 10.70
C ALA A 66 -5.68 5.17 10.29
N CYS A 67 -6.53 5.38 11.27
CA CYS A 67 -7.94 5.79 11.16
C CYS A 67 -8.93 4.76 10.57
N MET A 68 -9.55 3.99 11.47
CA MET A 68 -10.77 3.21 11.21
C MET A 68 -11.91 4.02 10.55
N VAL A 69 -11.89 5.36 10.65
CA VAL A 69 -12.88 6.25 10.03
C VAL A 69 -12.91 6.14 8.50
N TYR A 70 -11.79 5.77 7.87
CA TYR A 70 -11.71 5.60 6.41
C TYR A 70 -11.78 4.16 5.95
N ALA A 71 -11.98 3.21 6.87
CA ALA A 71 -12.26 1.84 6.47
C ALA A 71 -13.60 1.84 5.71
N PRO A 72 -13.65 1.33 4.47
CA PRO A 72 -14.91 1.27 3.74
C PRO A 72 -15.89 0.41 4.55
N ALA A 73 -17.07 0.97 4.81
CA ALA A 73 -18.18 0.21 5.36
C ALA A 73 -18.57 -0.91 4.38
N LYS A 74 -19.15 -2.01 4.85
CA LYS A 74 -19.52 -3.13 3.97
C LYS A 74 -20.44 -2.67 2.83
N GLU A 75 -21.28 -1.69 3.11
CA GLU A 75 -22.23 -1.06 2.21
C GLU A 75 -21.55 -0.23 1.10
N ALA A 76 -20.25 0.07 1.23
CA ALA A 76 -19.45 0.75 0.23
C ALA A 76 -18.88 -0.20 -0.85
N ASP A 77 -19.20 -1.50 -0.78
CA ASP A 77 -18.88 -2.44 -1.86
C ASP A 77 -19.64 -2.03 -3.13
N LEU A 78 -18.91 -1.82 -4.22
CA LEU A 78 -19.47 -1.41 -5.50
C LEU A 78 -20.54 -2.38 -6.00
N GLN A 79 -20.41 -3.68 -5.71
CA GLN A 79 -21.41 -4.68 -6.10
C GLN A 79 -22.75 -4.47 -5.36
N LEU A 80 -22.69 -4.01 -4.11
CA LEU A 80 -23.88 -3.68 -3.32
C LEU A 80 -24.49 -2.34 -3.73
N ILE A 81 -23.66 -1.39 -4.18
CA ILE A 81 -24.12 -0.09 -4.66
C ILE A 81 -24.78 -0.18 -6.03
N VAL A 82 -24.18 -0.92 -6.97
CA VAL A 82 -24.59 -0.95 -8.39
C VAL A 82 -25.61 -2.07 -8.66
N GLY A 83 -25.71 -3.06 -7.77
CA GLY A 83 -26.54 -4.25 -7.97
C GLY A 83 -25.93 -5.20 -9.02
N ASN A 84 -26.34 -6.47 -9.01
CA ASN A 84 -25.74 -7.56 -9.79
C ASN A 84 -26.06 -7.54 -11.31
N GLY A 85 -26.12 -6.35 -11.91
CA GLY A 85 -26.39 -6.12 -13.32
C GLY A 85 -26.40 -4.64 -13.74
N GLY A 86 -25.85 -3.72 -12.92
CA GLY A 86 -25.94 -2.29 -13.19
C GLY A 86 -25.05 -1.86 -14.36
N GLN A 87 -25.68 -1.78 -15.53
CA GLN A 87 -25.20 -0.94 -16.62
C GLN A 87 -25.22 0.51 -16.12
N LEU A 88 -24.05 1.14 -16.07
CA LEU A 88 -23.94 2.57 -15.81
C LEU A 88 -24.34 3.29 -17.10
N ASP A 89 -25.49 3.95 -17.09
CA ASP A 89 -25.89 4.85 -18.17
C ASP A 89 -24.97 6.07 -18.15
N ILE A 90 -23.88 6.01 -18.95
CA ILE A 90 -22.98 7.12 -19.28
C ILE A 90 -23.30 7.69 -20.66
#